data_AF-A0A6G7WX66-F1
#
_entry.id   AF-A0A6G7WX66-F1
#
_cell.length_a   1.000
_cell.length_b   1.000
_cell.length_c   1.000
_cell.angle_alpha   90.00
_cell.angle_beta   90.00
_cell.angle_gamma   90.00
#
_symmetry.space_group_name_H-M   'P 1'
#
loop_
_entity.id
_entity.type
_entity.pdbx_description
1 polymer ?
#
loop_
_entity_poly.entity_id
_entity_poly.type
_entity_poly.pdbx_seq_one_letter_code
_entity_poly.pdbx_strand_id
1 'polypeptide(L)'
;MLYLKFLAMHIKVQLQNRKSFIIMTIGQALMAFTGVFVVLVIMDPQQVVMGFNRHEVLVGAAVVMVSFSLAECFGRGFDTFPVLLSNGQFDRFMLRPQNIIYQIFTSTMDFTRLGRVLVALIVLFTSLQQVEISSYWLLISMIVSGMIVFVCLFIIYGALCFFTTESLEFMNILTDGAREFGKVPFSFYGKRILNFLTYVVPLACFQYYPMLVLLGKEGSSIYAYYPMFALVFILPSYGIWKVGIKHYRSTGS
;
A
#
# COMPACT_ATOMS: atom_id res chain seq x y z
N MET A 1 5.77 22.56 9.95
CA MET A 1 5.15 22.76 11.28
C MET A 1 3.63 22.50 11.32
N LEU A 2 2.83 22.88 10.30
CA LEU A 2 1.38 22.57 10.31
C LEU A 2 1.04 21.07 10.21
N TYR A 3 1.78 20.30 9.41
CA TYR A 3 1.59 18.84 9.27
C TYR A 3 1.61 18.10 10.62
N LEU A 4 2.62 18.39 11.45
CA LEU A 4 2.76 17.78 12.78
C LEU A 4 1.62 18.18 13.74
N LYS A 5 1.06 19.40 13.61
CA LYS A 5 -0.09 19.83 14.41
C LYS A 5 -1.37 19.09 14.02
N PHE A 6 -1.61 18.87 12.72
CA PHE A 6 -2.71 18.03 12.25
C PHE A 6 -2.55 16.59 12.70
N LEU A 7 -1.35 16.04 12.55
CA LEU A 7 -1.01 14.68 13.03
C LEU A 7 -1.31 14.53 14.53
N ALA A 8 -0.88 15.49 15.35
CA ALA A 8 -1.15 15.48 16.79
C ALA A 8 -2.65 15.59 17.12
N MET A 9 -3.43 16.38 16.36
CA MET A 9 -4.88 16.46 16.53
C MET A 9 -5.58 15.15 16.16
N HIS A 10 -5.22 14.50 15.04
CA HIS A 10 -5.80 13.21 14.65
C HIS A 10 -5.53 12.13 15.71
N ILE A 11 -4.30 12.06 16.22
CA ILE A 11 -3.95 11.16 17.33
C ILE A 11 -4.82 11.46 18.56
N LYS A 12 -4.98 12.74 18.92
CA LYS A 12 -5.75 13.15 20.11
C LYS A 12 -7.24 12.81 20.00
N VAL A 13 -7.85 12.99 18.82
CA VAL A 13 -9.25 12.63 18.54
C VAL A 13 -9.46 11.11 18.62
N GLN A 14 -8.54 10.32 18.06
CA GLN A 14 -8.62 8.86 18.12
C GLN A 14 -8.42 8.33 19.55
N LEU A 15 -7.51 8.93 20.31
CA LEU A 15 -7.29 8.59 21.73
C LEU A 15 -8.41 9.09 22.66
N GLN A 16 -9.33 9.94 22.21
CA GLN A 16 -10.46 10.41 23.01
C GLN A 16 -11.45 9.26 23.27
N ASN A 17 -11.63 8.35 22.31
CA ASN A 17 -12.41 7.12 22.46
C ASN A 17 -11.50 5.88 22.53
N ARG A 18 -10.68 5.80 23.59
CA ARG A 18 -9.68 4.74 23.80
C ARG A 18 -10.20 3.32 23.58
N LYS A 19 -11.43 3.01 24.02
CA LYS A 19 -12.04 1.69 23.84
C LYS A 19 -12.27 1.35 22.36
N SER A 20 -12.85 2.26 21.60
CA SER A 20 -13.09 2.07 20.17
C SER A 20 -11.77 1.96 19.41
N PHE A 21 -10.79 2.80 19.74
CA PHE A 21 -9.45 2.74 19.17
C PHE A 21 -8.77 1.38 19.42
N ILE A 22 -8.80 0.88 20.65
CA ILE A 22 -8.21 -0.42 21.01
C ILE A 22 -8.91 -1.56 20.25
N ILE A 23 -10.25 -1.59 20.24
CA ILE A 23 -11.02 -2.63 19.54
C ILE A 23 -10.70 -2.62 18.04
N MET A 24 -10.68 -1.46 17.40
CA MET A 24 -10.34 -1.36 15.97
C MET A 24 -8.89 -1.78 15.71
N THR A 25 -7.95 -1.37 16.56
CA THR A 25 -6.53 -1.74 16.42
C THR A 25 -6.33 -3.25 16.55
N ILE A 26 -6.98 -3.89 17.52
CA ILE A 26 -6.93 -5.35 17.72
C ILE A 26 -7.58 -6.07 16.53
N GLY A 27 -8.77 -5.62 16.09
CA GLY A 27 -9.44 -6.22 14.93
C GLY A 27 -8.57 -6.15 13.68
N GLN A 28 -7.91 -5.02 13.47
CA GLN A 28 -6.97 -4.82 12.37
C GLN A 28 -5.73 -5.70 12.45
N ALA A 29 -5.19 -5.91 13.66
CA ALA A 29 -4.09 -6.83 13.89
C ALA A 29 -4.51 -8.28 13.61
N LEU A 30 -5.70 -8.70 14.06
CA LEU A 30 -6.23 -10.05 13.80
C LEU A 30 -6.42 -10.30 12.30
N MET A 31 -7.01 -9.34 11.56
CA MET A 31 -7.14 -9.44 10.10
C MET A 31 -5.79 -9.47 9.37
N ALA A 32 -4.77 -8.79 9.90
CA ALA A 32 -3.43 -8.87 9.36
C ALA A 32 -2.82 -10.25 9.60
N PHE A 33 -3.00 -10.76 10.81
CA PHE A 33 -2.49 -12.06 11.24
C PHE A 33 -3.11 -13.20 10.44
N THR A 34 -4.42 -13.20 10.19
CA THR A 34 -5.07 -14.23 9.37
C THR A 34 -4.48 -14.30 7.97
N GLY A 35 -4.13 -13.15 7.38
CA GLY A 35 -3.48 -13.10 6.07
C GLY A 35 -2.13 -13.81 6.04
N VAL A 36 -1.34 -13.69 7.10
CA VAL A 36 -0.02 -14.35 7.24
C VAL A 36 -0.15 -15.81 7.66
N PHE A 37 -1.15 -16.10 8.50
CA PHE A 37 -1.44 -17.45 8.99
C PHE A 37 -1.70 -18.42 7.84
N VAL A 38 -2.36 -17.96 6.77
CA VAL A 38 -2.56 -18.76 5.55
C VAL A 38 -1.23 -19.25 4.96
N VAL A 39 -0.23 -18.37 4.86
CA VAL A 39 1.11 -18.74 4.35
C VAL A 39 1.79 -19.74 5.29
N LEU A 40 1.68 -19.52 6.61
CA LEU A 40 2.28 -20.41 7.62
C LEU A 40 1.69 -21.83 7.60
N VAL A 41 0.41 -21.97 7.28
CA VAL A 41 -0.29 -23.26 7.23
C VAL A 41 -0.08 -23.97 5.90
N ILE A 42 -0.14 -23.24 4.78
CA ILE A 42 -0.05 -23.85 3.44
C ILE A 42 1.38 -24.25 3.10
N MET A 43 2.38 -23.45 3.51
CA MET A 43 3.77 -23.74 3.22
C MET A 43 4.41 -24.57 4.32
N ASP A 44 4.81 -25.79 3.96
CA ASP A 44 5.61 -26.65 4.82
C ASP A 44 6.96 -25.95 5.13
N PRO A 45 7.38 -25.84 6.42
CA PRO A 45 8.67 -25.29 6.81
C PRO A 45 9.87 -25.86 6.05
N GLN A 46 9.80 -27.12 5.63
CA GLN A 46 10.91 -27.89 5.06
C GLN A 46 10.91 -27.90 3.53
N GLN A 47 9.83 -27.41 2.89
CA GLN A 47 9.70 -27.43 1.44
C GLN A 47 10.06 -26.09 0.79
N VAL A 48 10.70 -26.18 -0.37
CA VAL A 48 10.96 -25.05 -1.25
C VAL A 48 9.92 -25.06 -2.36
N VAL A 49 9.11 -24.01 -2.43
CA VAL A 49 8.07 -23.86 -3.45
C VAL A 49 8.51 -22.78 -4.44
N MET A 50 8.58 -23.13 -5.73
CA MET A 50 9.01 -22.20 -6.79
C MET A 50 10.34 -21.48 -6.50
N GLY A 51 11.26 -22.17 -5.81
CA GLY A 51 12.58 -21.63 -5.44
C GLY A 51 12.60 -20.78 -4.18
N PHE A 52 11.48 -20.65 -3.46
CA PHE A 52 11.39 -19.91 -2.20
C PHE A 52 11.06 -20.82 -1.02
N ASN A 53 11.78 -20.64 0.08
CA ASN A 53 11.41 -21.21 1.38
C ASN A 53 10.29 -20.37 2.03
N ARG A 54 9.66 -20.92 3.07
CA ARG A 54 8.57 -20.23 3.78
C ARG A 54 8.96 -18.86 4.33
N HIS A 55 10.16 -18.72 4.91
CA HIS A 55 10.60 -17.46 5.52
C HIS A 55 10.89 -16.38 4.48
N GLU A 56 11.43 -16.76 3.32
CA GLU A 56 11.62 -15.89 2.17
C GLU A 56 10.27 -15.39 1.65
N VAL A 57 9.29 -16.28 1.48
CA VAL A 57 7.92 -15.89 1.11
C VAL A 57 7.34 -14.90 2.12
N LEU A 58 7.52 -15.13 3.42
CA LEU A 58 7.07 -14.23 4.47
C LEU A 58 7.76 -12.87 4.44
N VAL A 59 9.05 -12.79 4.06
CA VAL A 59 9.72 -11.49 3.82
C VAL A 59 9.01 -10.72 2.72
N GLY A 60 8.73 -11.37 1.58
CA GLY A 60 7.99 -10.75 0.47
C GLY A 60 6.59 -10.29 0.89
N ALA A 61 5.85 -11.15 1.61
CA ALA A 61 4.53 -10.84 2.15
C ALA A 61 4.56 -9.65 3.11
N ALA A 62 5.51 -9.65 4.04
CA ALA A 62 5.64 -8.60 5.02
C ALA A 62 6.02 -7.25 4.38
N VAL A 63 6.87 -7.24 3.34
CA VAL A 63 7.15 -6.03 2.56
C VAL A 63 5.87 -5.43 1.97
N VAL A 64 5.01 -6.25 1.35
CA VAL A 64 3.72 -5.76 0.80
C VAL A 64 2.81 -5.27 1.92
N MET A 65 2.69 -6.02 3.01
CA MET A 65 1.83 -5.66 4.14
C MET A 65 2.27 -4.35 4.80
N VAL A 66 3.56 -4.15 5.05
CA VAL A 66 4.10 -2.90 5.60
C VAL A 66 3.84 -1.75 4.62
N SER A 67 4.17 -1.94 3.34
CA SER A 67 3.98 -0.94 2.28
C SER A 67 2.52 -0.48 2.19
N PHE A 68 1.58 -1.43 2.11
CA PHE A 68 0.15 -1.15 2.03
C PHE A 68 -0.37 -0.47 3.30
N SER A 69 0.01 -0.97 4.47
CA SER A 69 -0.48 -0.42 5.75
C SER A 69 0.02 1.01 5.97
N LEU A 70 1.27 1.30 5.60
CA LEU A 70 1.80 2.67 5.60
C LEU A 70 1.04 3.53 4.58
N ALA A 71 0.83 3.02 3.37
CA ALA A 71 0.07 3.74 2.34
C ALA A 71 -1.36 4.07 2.81
N GLU A 72 -2.06 3.18 3.50
CA GLU A 72 -3.38 3.45 4.08
C GLU A 72 -3.31 4.51 5.19
N CYS A 73 -2.32 4.45 6.09
CA CYS A 73 -2.16 5.43 7.17
C CYS A 73 -2.06 6.86 6.64
N PHE A 74 -1.32 7.05 5.54
CA PHE A 74 -1.11 8.36 4.92
C PHE A 74 -2.20 8.70 3.88
N GLY A 75 -2.55 7.75 3.02
CA GLY A 75 -3.37 7.94 1.81
C GLY A 75 -4.87 7.71 1.97
N ARG A 76 -5.38 7.48 3.19
CA ARG A 76 -6.80 7.19 3.43
C ARG A 76 -7.78 8.18 2.80
N GLY A 77 -7.40 9.46 2.67
CA GLY A 77 -8.29 10.47 2.09
C GLY A 77 -8.68 10.15 0.66
N PHE A 78 -7.81 9.46 -0.08
CA PHE A 78 -8.08 8.97 -1.41
C PHE A 78 -8.83 7.62 -1.41
N ASP A 79 -8.60 6.77 -0.42
CA ASP A 79 -9.36 5.52 -0.21
C ASP A 79 -10.85 5.79 0.09
N THR A 80 -11.13 6.78 0.94
CA THR A 80 -12.49 7.22 1.28
C THR A 80 -13.01 8.33 0.36
N PHE A 81 -12.38 8.53 -0.79
CA PHE A 81 -12.70 9.65 -1.69
C PHE A 81 -14.15 9.67 -2.21
N PRO A 82 -14.80 8.53 -2.53
CA PRO A 82 -16.22 8.54 -2.89
C PRO A 82 -17.11 9.24 -1.85
N VAL A 83 -16.81 9.03 -0.56
CA VAL A 83 -17.54 9.64 0.55
C VAL A 83 -17.25 11.14 0.68
N LEU A 84 -16.00 11.56 0.41
CA LEU A 84 -15.65 12.98 0.37
C LEU A 84 -16.37 13.72 -0.77
N LEU A 85 -16.51 13.05 -1.91
CA LEU A 85 -17.19 13.58 -3.09
C LEU A 85 -18.71 13.67 -2.86
N SER A 86 -19.34 12.58 -2.39
CA SER A 86 -20.79 12.51 -2.18
C SER A 86 -21.30 13.49 -1.12
N ASN A 87 -20.47 13.79 -0.11
CA ASN A 87 -20.82 14.72 0.97
C ASN A 87 -20.54 16.19 0.64
N GLY A 88 -20.14 16.52 -0.61
CA GLY A 88 -19.78 17.88 -1.03
C GLY A 88 -18.57 18.47 -0.28
N GLN A 89 -17.79 17.65 0.42
CA GLN A 89 -16.62 18.12 1.17
C GLN A 89 -15.47 18.50 0.23
N PHE A 90 -15.46 17.96 -0.99
CA PHE A 90 -14.47 18.27 -2.01
C PHE A 90 -14.45 19.76 -2.40
N ASP A 91 -15.61 20.45 -2.42
CA ASP A 91 -15.70 21.88 -2.70
C ASP A 91 -14.84 22.72 -1.75
N ARG A 92 -14.77 22.32 -0.47
CA ARG A 92 -13.94 23.01 0.53
C ARG A 92 -12.44 22.91 0.25
N PHE A 93 -12.00 21.81 -0.36
CA PHE A 93 -10.61 21.62 -0.74
C PHE A 93 -10.24 22.48 -1.96
N MET A 94 -11.18 22.68 -2.90
CA MET A 94 -10.98 23.53 -4.08
C MET A 94 -10.91 25.02 -3.73
N LEU A 95 -11.61 25.47 -2.69
CA LEU A 95 -11.62 26.87 -2.26
C LEU A 95 -10.33 27.30 -1.53
N ARG A 96 -9.49 26.36 -1.09
CA ARG A 96 -8.26 26.66 -0.35
C ARG A 96 -7.08 26.80 -1.32
N PRO A 97 -6.22 27.84 -1.18
CA PRO A 97 -5.08 28.10 -2.07
C PRO A 97 -3.88 27.19 -1.74
N GLN A 98 -4.11 25.87 -1.63
CA GLN A 98 -3.09 24.86 -1.38
C GLN A 98 -3.26 23.68 -2.33
N ASN A 99 -2.19 22.93 -2.58
CA ASN A 99 -2.26 21.73 -3.41
C ASN A 99 -3.28 20.72 -2.84
N ILE A 100 -4.31 20.40 -3.63
CA ILE A 100 -5.44 19.56 -3.19
C ILE A 100 -4.96 18.18 -2.72
N ILE A 101 -3.98 17.58 -3.41
CA ILE A 101 -3.42 16.28 -3.03
C ILE A 101 -2.84 16.35 -1.61
N TYR A 102 -2.05 17.39 -1.35
CA TYR A 102 -1.47 17.62 -0.04
C TYR A 102 -2.56 17.84 1.03
N GLN A 103 -3.59 18.63 0.72
CA GLN A 103 -4.69 18.86 1.65
C GLN A 103 -5.41 17.55 2.03
N ILE A 104 -5.71 16.70 1.04
CA ILE A 104 -6.35 15.40 1.25
C ILE A 104 -5.49 14.52 2.16
N PHE A 105 -4.19 14.36 1.86
CA PHE A 105 -3.27 13.58 2.70
C PHE A 105 -3.24 14.06 4.16
N THR A 106 -3.24 15.38 4.38
CA THR A 106 -3.17 15.93 5.74
C THR A 106 -4.48 15.86 6.53
N SER A 107 -5.61 15.63 5.86
CA SER A 107 -6.94 15.78 6.46
C SER A 107 -7.53 14.50 7.05
N THR A 108 -6.99 13.33 6.70
CA THR A 108 -7.64 12.02 6.96
C THR A 108 -6.68 10.96 7.47
N MET A 109 -5.58 11.34 8.12
CA MET A 109 -4.63 10.37 8.65
C MET A 109 -5.30 9.49 9.70
N ASP A 110 -5.21 8.17 9.54
CA ASP A 110 -5.84 7.20 10.43
C ASP A 110 -4.83 6.26 11.05
N PHE A 111 -4.58 6.44 12.35
CA PHE A 111 -3.65 5.63 13.13
C PHE A 111 -4.27 4.35 13.69
N THR A 112 -5.56 4.09 13.50
CA THR A 112 -6.17 2.79 13.87
C THR A 112 -5.58 1.63 13.08
N ARG A 113 -4.97 1.91 11.91
CA ARG A 113 -4.25 0.93 11.08
C ARG A 113 -2.86 0.58 11.63
N LEU A 114 -2.36 1.27 12.66
CA LEU A 114 -1.06 0.95 13.28
C LEU A 114 -0.98 -0.50 13.79
N GLY A 115 -2.10 -1.10 14.22
CA GLY A 115 -2.13 -2.52 14.60
C GLY A 115 -1.71 -3.45 13.46
N ARG A 116 -2.11 -3.13 12.22
CA ARG A 116 -1.71 -3.88 11.02
C ARG A 116 -0.23 -3.68 10.71
N VAL A 117 0.27 -2.44 10.84
CA VAL A 117 1.70 -2.13 10.68
C VAL A 117 2.54 -2.92 11.68
N LEU A 118 2.13 -2.98 12.95
CA LEU A 118 2.85 -3.73 13.99
C LEU A 118 2.93 -5.22 13.66
N VAL A 119 1.82 -5.84 13.26
CA VAL A 119 1.83 -7.27 12.86
C VAL A 119 2.74 -7.49 11.66
N ALA A 120 2.66 -6.64 10.63
CA ALA A 120 3.49 -6.74 9.45
C ALA A 120 4.99 -6.61 9.78
N LEU A 121 5.36 -5.69 10.69
CA LEU A 121 6.72 -5.54 11.17
C LEU A 121 7.19 -6.74 11.98
N ILE A 122 6.36 -7.29 12.88
CA ILE A 122 6.70 -8.51 13.64
C ILE A 122 7.02 -9.65 12.68
N VAL A 123 6.19 -9.85 11.66
CA VAL A 123 6.40 -10.91 10.65
C VAL A 123 7.66 -10.64 9.83
N LEU A 124 7.94 -9.39 9.48
CA LEU A 124 9.18 -9.02 8.78
C LEU A 124 10.40 -9.37 9.64
N PHE A 125 10.45 -8.92 10.90
CA PHE A 125 11.59 -9.13 11.78
C PHE A 125 11.83 -10.61 12.10
N THR A 126 10.78 -11.38 12.37
CA THR A 126 10.93 -12.82 12.65
C THR A 126 11.36 -13.60 11.42
N SER A 127 10.95 -13.18 10.22
CA SER A 127 11.36 -13.81 8.96
C SER A 127 12.81 -13.47 8.59
N LEU A 128 13.24 -12.23 8.83
CA LEU A 128 14.62 -11.79 8.61
C LEU A 128 15.64 -12.49 9.53
N GLN A 129 15.22 -13.00 10.69
CA GLN A 129 16.10 -13.81 11.54
C GLN A 129 16.41 -15.20 10.96
N GLN A 130 15.62 -15.66 9.99
CA GLN A 130 15.73 -16.99 9.40
C GLN A 130 16.28 -16.95 7.96
N VAL A 131 16.58 -15.75 7.45
CA VAL A 131 16.95 -15.53 6.05
C VAL A 131 18.11 -14.55 5.99
N GLU A 132 19.16 -14.91 5.26
CA GLU A 132 20.25 -13.99 4.97
C GLU A 132 19.83 -12.99 3.89
N ILE A 133 20.02 -11.70 4.18
CA ILE A 133 19.73 -10.63 3.23
C ILE A 133 21.00 -9.89 2.84
N SER A 134 21.10 -9.55 1.56
CA SER A 134 22.28 -8.87 1.02
C SER A 134 22.35 -7.38 1.39
N SER A 135 21.22 -6.71 1.61
CA SER A 135 21.19 -5.27 1.89
C SER A 135 19.91 -4.78 2.57
N TYR A 136 20.05 -4.15 3.75
CA TYR A 136 18.95 -3.44 4.41
C TYR A 136 18.47 -2.23 3.61
N TRP A 137 19.35 -1.56 2.86
CA TRP A 137 18.97 -0.43 2.01
C TRP A 137 18.04 -0.86 0.88
N LEU A 138 18.28 -2.03 0.30
CA LEU A 138 17.40 -2.60 -0.72
C LEU A 138 16.03 -2.91 -0.12
N LEU A 139 15.97 -3.54 1.05
CA LEU A 139 14.72 -3.80 1.78
C LEU A 139 13.93 -2.51 2.07
N ILE A 140 14.61 -1.45 2.55
CA ILE A 140 13.96 -0.15 2.79
C ILE A 140 13.42 0.44 1.48
N SER A 141 14.19 0.35 0.39
CA SER A 141 13.76 0.83 -0.92
C SER A 141 12.52 0.09 -1.43
N MET A 142 12.41 -1.22 -1.19
CA MET A 142 11.23 -2.03 -1.52
C MET A 142 10.00 -1.53 -0.77
N ILE A 143 10.13 -1.27 0.54
CA ILE A 143 9.02 -0.78 1.37
C ILE A 143 8.57 0.63 0.95
N VAL A 144 9.52 1.54 0.74
CA VAL A 144 9.22 2.93 0.37
C VAL A 144 8.59 3.01 -1.01
N SER A 145 9.15 2.30 -2.00
CA SER A 145 8.58 2.26 -3.34
C SER A 145 7.21 1.60 -3.36
N GLY A 146 7.02 0.49 -2.64
CA GLY A 146 5.72 -0.15 -2.48
C GLY A 146 4.67 0.79 -1.87
N MET A 147 5.03 1.51 -0.80
CA MET A 147 4.15 2.51 -0.20
C MET A 147 3.72 3.57 -1.22
N ILE A 148 4.67 4.10 -2.00
CA ILE A 148 4.40 5.10 -3.04
C ILE A 148 3.49 4.54 -4.14
N VAL A 149 3.71 3.31 -4.59
CA VAL A 149 2.88 2.67 -5.61
C VAL A 149 1.43 2.51 -5.11
N PHE A 150 1.23 2.05 -3.87
CA PHE A 150 -0.11 1.97 -3.29
C PHE A 150 -0.79 3.33 -3.16
N VAL A 151 -0.04 4.36 -2.73
CA VAL A 151 -0.55 5.75 -2.70
C VAL A 151 -0.96 6.21 -4.11
N CYS A 152 -0.18 5.90 -5.14
CA CYS A 152 -0.53 6.22 -6.52
C CYS A 152 -1.81 5.52 -6.96
N LEU A 153 -2.04 4.27 -6.54
CA LEU A 153 -3.29 3.56 -6.79
C LEU A 153 -4.49 4.21 -6.12
N PHE A 154 -4.35 4.64 -4.86
CA PHE A 154 -5.42 5.39 -4.18
C PHE A 154 -5.73 6.71 -4.89
N ILE A 155 -4.71 7.45 -5.34
CA ILE A 155 -4.92 8.69 -6.11
C ILE A 155 -5.67 8.40 -7.43
N ILE A 156 -5.30 7.35 -8.15
CA ILE A 156 -6.01 6.94 -9.38
C ILE A 156 -7.46 6.60 -9.05
N TYR A 157 -7.70 5.87 -7.95
CA TYR A 157 -9.04 5.49 -7.51
C TYR A 157 -9.90 6.74 -7.25
N GLY A 158 -9.41 7.68 -6.44
CA GLY A 158 -10.09 8.93 -6.19
C GLY A 158 -10.30 9.77 -7.45
N ALA A 159 -9.34 9.77 -8.38
CA ALA A 159 -9.46 10.48 -9.65
C ALA A 159 -10.58 9.91 -10.54
N LEU A 160 -10.73 8.58 -10.56
CA LEU A 160 -11.75 7.91 -11.35
C LEU A 160 -13.17 8.17 -10.83
N CYS A 161 -13.33 8.43 -9.53
CA CYS A 161 -14.61 8.82 -8.94
C CYS A 161 -15.15 10.15 -9.49
N PHE A 162 -14.32 10.99 -10.14
CA PHE A 162 -14.82 12.19 -10.83
C PHE A 162 -15.55 11.88 -12.14
N PHE A 163 -15.33 10.70 -12.73
CA PHE A 163 -15.90 10.31 -14.01
C PHE A 163 -17.10 9.36 -13.86
N THR A 164 -17.10 8.54 -12.81
CA THR A 164 -18.18 7.59 -12.55
C THR A 164 -18.61 7.62 -11.08
N THR A 165 -19.91 7.53 -10.86
CA THR A 165 -20.53 7.35 -9.54
C THR A 165 -20.71 5.87 -9.17
N GLU A 166 -20.44 4.95 -10.09
CA GLU A 166 -20.53 3.51 -9.83
C GLU A 166 -19.31 3.01 -9.06
N SER A 167 -19.49 1.90 -8.33
CA SER A 167 -18.41 1.23 -7.62
C SER A 167 -17.32 0.77 -8.59
N LEU A 168 -16.10 1.30 -8.41
CA LEU A 168 -14.93 0.93 -9.19
C LEU A 168 -14.36 -0.41 -8.68
N GLU A 169 -15.11 -1.50 -8.85
CA GLU A 169 -14.74 -2.84 -8.36
C GLU A 169 -13.36 -3.28 -8.85
N PHE A 170 -13.00 -2.93 -10.09
CA PHE A 170 -11.67 -3.23 -10.63
C PHE A 170 -10.53 -2.56 -9.85
N MET A 171 -10.76 -1.37 -9.29
CA MET A 171 -9.76 -0.69 -8.47
C MET A 171 -9.63 -1.35 -7.10
N ASN A 172 -10.73 -1.82 -6.51
CA ASN A 172 -10.69 -2.63 -5.29
C ASN A 172 -9.91 -3.92 -5.52
N ILE A 173 -10.06 -4.55 -6.69
CA ILE A 173 -9.22 -5.70 -7.08
C ILE A 173 -7.74 -5.29 -7.19
N LEU A 174 -7.43 -4.12 -7.72
CA LEU A 174 -6.04 -3.65 -7.82
C LEU A 174 -5.43 -3.22 -6.47
N THR A 175 -6.22 -2.77 -5.49
CA THR A 175 -5.73 -2.35 -4.18
C THR A 175 -5.78 -3.49 -3.17
N ASP A 176 -6.97 -3.98 -2.84
CA ASP A 176 -7.17 -5.09 -1.90
C ASP A 176 -6.68 -6.41 -2.48
N GLY A 177 -6.91 -6.64 -3.77
CA GLY A 177 -6.35 -7.82 -4.44
C GLY A 177 -4.82 -7.78 -4.47
N ALA A 178 -4.18 -6.61 -4.67
CA ALA A 178 -2.72 -6.52 -4.56
C ALA A 178 -2.18 -6.87 -3.17
N ARG A 179 -2.90 -6.48 -2.11
CA ARG A 179 -2.58 -6.88 -0.74
C ARG A 179 -2.72 -8.38 -0.53
N GLU A 180 -3.77 -8.99 -1.09
CA GLU A 180 -4.02 -10.42 -0.98
C GLU A 180 -3.04 -11.25 -1.83
N PHE A 181 -2.80 -10.83 -3.07
CA PHE A 181 -1.86 -11.49 -3.98
C PHE A 181 -0.42 -11.33 -3.53
N GLY A 182 -0.09 -10.22 -2.86
CA GLY A 182 1.24 -9.97 -2.33
C GLY A 182 1.66 -10.86 -1.16
N LYS A 183 0.82 -11.79 -0.68
CA LYS A 183 1.16 -12.79 0.34
C LYS A 183 2.19 -13.82 -0.12
N VAL A 184 2.36 -13.97 -1.42
CA VAL A 184 3.40 -14.80 -2.04
C VAL A 184 4.12 -14.00 -3.12
N PRO A 185 5.35 -14.39 -3.52
CA PRO A 185 6.03 -13.75 -4.64
C PRO A 185 5.14 -13.72 -5.89
N PHE A 186 5.08 -12.57 -6.56
CA PHE A 186 4.18 -12.38 -7.69
C PHE A 186 4.44 -13.35 -8.87
N SER A 187 5.61 -14.01 -8.90
CA SER A 187 5.91 -15.08 -9.86
C SER A 187 5.00 -16.30 -9.73
N PHE A 188 4.39 -16.55 -8.56
CA PHE A 188 3.49 -17.68 -8.32
C PHE A 188 2.23 -17.62 -9.19
N TYR A 189 1.83 -16.43 -9.66
CA TYR A 189 0.67 -16.23 -10.51
C TYR A 189 0.96 -16.44 -12.01
N GLY A 190 2.18 -16.85 -12.35
CA GLY A 190 2.59 -17.10 -13.72
C GLY A 190 2.97 -15.84 -14.50
N LYS A 191 3.62 -16.07 -15.64
CA LYS A 191 4.32 -15.03 -16.41
C LYS A 191 3.43 -13.88 -16.88
N ARG A 192 2.17 -14.17 -17.25
CA ARG A 192 1.23 -13.15 -17.75
C ARG A 192 0.86 -12.13 -16.67
N ILE A 193 0.48 -12.63 -15.49
CA ILE A 193 0.13 -11.79 -14.35
C ILE A 193 1.37 -11.04 -13.87
N LEU A 194 2.51 -11.71 -13.76
CA LEU A 194 3.78 -11.07 -13.39
C LEU A 194 4.12 -9.90 -14.33
N ASN A 195 4.00 -10.08 -15.65
CA ASN A 195 4.26 -9.01 -16.62
C ASN A 195 3.29 -7.82 -16.45
N PHE A 196 2.00 -8.09 -16.25
CA PHE A 196 1.02 -7.03 -15.96
C PHE A 196 1.40 -6.25 -14.70
N LEU A 197 1.77 -6.97 -13.63
CA LEU A 197 2.22 -6.39 -12.37
C LEU A 197 3.58 -5.69 -12.46
N THR A 198 4.35 -5.93 -13.51
CA THR A 198 5.65 -5.28 -13.74
C THR A 198 5.48 -4.00 -14.54
N TYR A 199 4.75 -4.07 -15.65
CA TYR A 199 4.72 -3.00 -16.65
C TYR A 199 3.51 -2.06 -16.52
N VAL A 200 2.41 -2.52 -15.91
CA VAL A 200 1.17 -1.72 -15.82
C VAL A 200 1.01 -1.11 -14.42
N VAL A 201 1.18 -1.90 -13.35
CA VAL A 201 0.92 -1.49 -11.94
C VAL A 201 2.20 -1.34 -11.08
N PRO A 202 3.39 -1.52 -11.65
CA PRO A 202 4.66 -1.82 -10.96
C PRO A 202 4.69 -2.55 -9.60
N LEU A 203 3.71 -3.40 -9.24
CA LEU A 203 3.74 -4.16 -7.98
C LEU A 203 4.92 -5.15 -7.90
N ALA A 204 5.24 -5.81 -9.01
CA ALA A 204 6.38 -6.72 -9.07
C ALA A 204 7.73 -6.00 -8.95
N CYS A 205 7.79 -4.71 -9.30
CA CYS A 205 9.02 -3.92 -9.29
C CYS A 205 9.53 -3.61 -7.88
N PHE A 206 8.66 -3.50 -6.88
CA PHE A 206 9.10 -3.33 -5.49
C PHE A 206 9.15 -4.65 -4.71
N GLN A 207 8.41 -5.67 -5.15
CA GLN A 207 8.29 -6.94 -4.41
C GLN A 207 9.17 -8.04 -4.99
N TYR A 208 8.98 -8.43 -6.25
CA TYR A 208 9.56 -9.66 -6.80
C TYR A 208 11.01 -9.50 -7.24
N TYR A 209 11.28 -8.57 -8.16
CA TYR A 209 12.64 -8.40 -8.72
C TYR A 209 13.70 -8.03 -7.67
N PRO A 210 13.51 -6.99 -6.84
CA PRO A 210 14.51 -6.66 -5.81
C PRO A 210 14.65 -7.75 -4.75
N MET A 211 13.59 -8.54 -4.49
CA MET A 211 13.66 -9.67 -3.56
C MET A 211 14.59 -10.77 -4.06
N LEU A 212 14.69 -11.00 -5.38
CA LEU A 212 15.64 -11.98 -5.94
C LEU A 212 17.09 -11.59 -5.63
N VAL A 213 17.41 -10.30 -5.69
CA VAL A 213 18.74 -9.78 -5.32
C VAL A 213 18.92 -9.75 -3.80
N LEU A 214 17.88 -9.39 -3.06
CA LEU A 214 17.90 -9.34 -1.60
C LEU A 214 18.25 -10.71 -1.01
N LEU A 215 17.67 -11.77 -1.58
CA LEU A 215 17.82 -13.16 -1.14
C LEU A 215 18.97 -13.91 -1.83
N GLY A 216 19.78 -13.24 -2.65
CA GLY A 216 20.89 -13.85 -3.36
C GLY A 216 20.48 -14.92 -4.39
N LYS A 217 19.22 -14.92 -4.85
CA LYS A 217 18.69 -15.90 -5.81
C LYS A 217 18.98 -15.54 -7.27
N GLU A 218 19.27 -14.29 -7.57
CA GLU A 218 19.63 -13.86 -8.92
C GLU A 218 20.75 -12.82 -8.92
N GLY A 219 21.71 -12.98 -9.83
CA GLY A 219 22.93 -12.16 -9.89
C GLY A 219 22.79 -10.86 -10.69
N SER A 220 21.64 -10.60 -11.31
CA SER A 220 21.47 -9.40 -12.13
C SER A 220 21.29 -8.16 -11.25
N SER A 221 22.34 -7.34 -11.12
CA SER A 221 22.31 -6.12 -10.31
C SER A 221 21.24 -5.13 -10.77
N ILE A 222 20.72 -5.24 -11.99
CA ILE A 222 19.67 -4.35 -12.50
C ILE A 222 18.36 -4.47 -11.70
N TYR A 223 18.07 -5.66 -11.15
CA TYR A 223 16.85 -5.90 -10.38
C TYR A 223 16.82 -5.15 -9.04
N ALA A 224 18.00 -4.77 -8.51
CA ALA A 224 18.09 -3.92 -7.33
C ALA A 224 17.54 -2.51 -7.57
N TYR A 225 17.49 -2.04 -8.82
CA TYR A 225 17.00 -0.72 -9.20
C TYR A 225 15.51 -0.69 -9.57
N TYR A 226 14.82 -1.84 -9.61
CA TYR A 226 13.38 -1.92 -9.89
C TYR A 226 12.49 -1.12 -8.92
N PRO A 227 12.80 -1.02 -7.61
CA PRO A 227 12.13 -0.08 -6.72
C PRO A 227 12.12 1.37 -7.22
N MET A 228 13.18 1.81 -7.90
CA MET A 228 13.25 3.16 -8.47
C MET A 228 12.42 3.27 -9.74
N PHE A 229 12.42 2.24 -10.60
CA PHE A 229 11.55 2.19 -11.79
C PHE A 229 10.06 2.24 -11.42
N ALA A 230 9.68 1.64 -10.29
CA ALA A 230 8.30 1.71 -9.79
C ALA A 230 7.81 3.16 -9.54
N LEU A 231 8.73 4.08 -9.21
CA LEU A 231 8.38 5.49 -8.95
C LEU A 231 7.90 6.24 -10.19
N VAL A 232 8.19 5.74 -11.39
CA VAL A 232 7.67 6.31 -12.64
C VAL A 232 6.13 6.31 -12.64
N PHE A 233 5.50 5.43 -11.87
CA PHE A 233 4.04 5.33 -11.72
C PHE A 233 3.39 6.56 -11.08
N ILE A 234 4.18 7.45 -10.45
CA ILE A 234 3.70 8.76 -9.98
C ILE A 234 3.17 9.61 -11.15
N LEU A 235 3.83 9.53 -12.32
CA LEU A 235 3.48 10.35 -13.50
C LEU A 235 2.06 10.08 -14.01
N PRO A 236 1.66 8.83 -14.34
CA PRO A 236 0.29 8.56 -14.78
C PRO A 236 -0.73 8.85 -13.68
N SER A 237 -0.42 8.52 -12.42
CA SER A 237 -1.33 8.79 -11.29
C SER A 237 -1.65 10.28 -11.15
N TYR A 238 -0.62 11.13 -11.19
CA TYR A 238 -0.78 12.58 -11.15
C TYR A 238 -1.48 13.14 -12.40
N GLY A 239 -1.19 12.58 -13.58
CA GLY A 239 -1.86 12.94 -14.83
C GLY A 239 -3.36 12.68 -14.78
N ILE A 240 -3.77 11.46 -14.39
CA ILE A 240 -5.17 11.07 -14.25
C ILE A 240 -5.87 11.96 -13.21
N TRP A 241 -5.23 12.24 -12.07
CA TRP A 241 -5.76 13.13 -11.06
C TRP A 241 -6.03 14.56 -11.59
N LYS A 242 -5.08 15.13 -12.34
CA LYS A 242 -5.26 16.44 -12.97
C LYS A 242 -6.43 16.47 -13.96
N VAL A 243 -6.59 15.41 -14.75
CA VAL A 243 -7.71 15.31 -15.70
C VAL A 243 -9.02 15.14 -14.93
N GLY A 244 -9.04 14.34 -13.86
CA GLY A 244 -10.19 14.12 -13.00
C GLY A 244 -10.70 15.41 -12.35
N ILE A 245 -9.83 16.22 -11.74
CA ILE A 245 -10.23 17.51 -11.15
C ILE A 245 -10.91 18.42 -12.17
N LYS A 246 -10.44 18.45 -13.42
CA LYS A 246 -11.03 19.30 -14.47
C LYS A 246 -12.44 18.86 -14.87
N HIS A 247 -12.79 17.59 -14.65
CA HIS A 247 -14.12 17.06 -14.94
C HIS A 247 -15.07 17.15 -13.74
N TYR A 248 -14.55 17.51 -12.56
CA TYR A 248 -15.39 17.68 -11.39
C TYR A 248 -16.46 18.75 -11.61
N ARG A 249 -17.71 18.36 -11.40
CA ARG A 249 -18.84 19.28 -11.31
C ARG A 249 -19.32 19.26 -9.86
N SER A 250 -19.42 20.43 -9.25
CA SER A 250 -19.95 20.54 -7.90
C SER A 250 -21.33 19.91 -7.85
N THR A 251 -21.59 19.17 -6.78
CA THR A 251 -22.89 18.56 -6.49
C THR A 251 -23.91 19.59 -5.96
N GLY A 252 -23.60 20.89 -6.04
CA GLY A 252 -24.47 21.99 -5.64
C GLY A 252 -25.59 22.26 -6.65
N SER A 253 -26.81 21.84 -6.29
CA SER A 253 -28.06 22.52 -6.65
C SER A 253 -28.19 23.83 -5.87
#